data_AF-A0A3D1SF90-F1
#
_entry.id   AF-A0A3D1SF90-F1
#
_cell.length_a   1.000
_cell.length_b   1.000
_cell.length_c   1.000
_cell.angle_alpha   90.00
_cell.angle_beta   90.00
_cell.angle_gamma   90.00
#
_symmetry.space_group_name_H-M   'P 1'
#
loop_
_entity.id
_entity.type
_entity.pdbx_description
1 polymer ?
#
loop_
_entity_poly.entity_id
_entity_poly.type
_entity_poly.pdbx_seq_one_letter_code
_entity_poly.pdbx_strand_id
1 'polypeptide(L)'
;LQTGYFDQSQRGLHEEKTAFSEIHDEYPKMTETAVRTALASFLFKGDDVFKKISELSGGERARVALLKLMLSGANFLLLDEP
;
A
#
# COMPACT_ATOMS: atom_id res chain seq x y z
N LEU A 1 7.55 14.30 -19.11
CA LEU A 1 6.76 13.07 -18.88
C LEU A 1 7.68 12.12 -18.12
N GLN A 2 7.47 11.98 -16.81
CA GLN A 2 8.29 11.11 -15.99
C GLN A 2 7.72 9.70 -16.14
N THR A 3 8.29 8.94 -17.06
CA THR A 3 7.92 7.54 -17.28
C THR A 3 8.36 6.77 -16.04
N GLY A 4 7.43 6.53 -15.12
CA GLY A 4 7.62 5.58 -14.04
C GLY A 4 7.73 4.20 -14.65
N TYR A 5 8.95 3.69 -14.77
CA TYR A 5 9.20 2.29 -15.02
C TYR A 5 8.66 1.54 -13.79
N PHE A 6 7.42 1.04 -13.91
CA PHE A 6 6.80 0.16 -12.94
C PHE A 6 7.49 -1.19 -13.06
N ASP A 7 8.66 -1.26 -12.44
CA ASP A 7 9.55 -2.40 -12.45
C ASP A 7 8.76 -3.63 -11.97
N GLN A 8 8.78 -4.69 -12.77
CA GLN A 8 8.13 -5.98 -12.48
C GLN A 8 8.71 -6.67 -11.23
N SER A 9 9.61 -6.00 -10.51
CA SER A 9 10.30 -6.45 -9.29
C SER A 9 9.59 -6.08 -7.98
N GLN A 10 8.63 -5.15 -7.95
CA GLN A 10 7.88 -4.84 -6.71
C GLN A 10 6.74 -5.83 -6.48
N ARG A 11 7.16 -7.03 -6.06
CA ARG A 11 6.34 -8.19 -5.72
C ARG A 11 5.38 -7.87 -4.57
N GLY A 12 4.08 -7.78 -4.89
CA GLY A 12 3.00 -7.99 -3.93
C GLY A 12 3.12 -7.22 -2.61
N LEU A 13 2.56 -7.80 -1.56
CA LEU A 13 2.70 -7.31 -0.19
C LEU A 13 3.66 -8.23 0.56
N HIS A 14 4.52 -7.67 1.42
CA HIS A 14 5.43 -8.47 2.22
C HIS A 14 4.68 -9.07 3.42
N GLU A 15 4.42 -10.37 3.38
CA GLU A 15 3.57 -11.12 4.32
C GLU A 15 4.02 -10.98 5.78
N GLU A 16 5.32 -10.80 6.02
CA GLU A 16 5.94 -10.63 7.33
C GLU A 16 5.83 -9.22 7.91
N LYS A 17 5.59 -8.21 7.07
CA LYS A 17 5.48 -6.82 7.47
C LYS A 17 4.10 -6.50 8.00
N THR A 18 4.01 -5.49 8.86
CA THR A 18 2.74 -4.87 9.23
C THR A 18 2.23 -3.97 8.11
N ALA A 19 0.92 -3.70 8.05
CA ALA A 19 0.36 -2.74 7.10
C ALA A 19 1.03 -1.36 7.20
N PHE A 20 1.39 -0.92 8.42
CA PHE A 20 2.16 0.30 8.63
C PHE A 20 3.57 0.24 8.02
N SER A 21 4.35 -0.77 8.37
CA SER A 21 5.74 -0.90 7.87
C SER A 21 5.79 -1.12 6.35
N GLU A 22 4.80 -1.83 5.79
CA GLU A 22 4.70 -2.04 4.35
C GLU A 22 4.65 -0.71 3.58
N ILE A 23 3.87 0.26 4.08
CA ILE A 23 3.76 1.59 3.47
C ILE A 23 4.94 2.48 3.86
N HIS A 24 5.32 2.52 5.13
CA HIS A 24 6.35 3.44 5.63
C HIS A 24 7.74 3.14 5.04
N ASP A 25 8.10 1.86 4.88
CA ASP A 25 9.38 1.46 4.30
C ASP A 25 9.50 1.86 2.82
N GLU A 26 8.39 1.81 2.08
CA GLU A 26 8.35 2.15 0.65
C GLU A 26 8.29 3.66 0.41
N TYR A 27 7.67 4.41 1.34
CA TYR A 27 7.54 5.86 1.30
C TYR A 27 8.20 6.53 2.52
N PRO A 28 9.53 6.42 2.71
CA PRO A 28 10.23 6.88 3.92
C PRO A 28 10.23 8.41 4.14
N LYS A 29 9.73 9.17 3.16
CA LYS A 29 9.53 10.63 3.29
C LYS A 29 8.21 10.98 3.96
N MET A 30 7.26 10.05 4.04
CA MET A 30 6.00 10.25 4.74
C MET A 30 6.24 10.15 6.24
N THR A 31 5.66 11.08 7.01
CA THR A 31 5.67 10.98 8.48
C THR A 31 4.79 9.81 8.93
N GLU A 32 5.02 9.28 10.14
CA GLU A 32 4.16 8.22 10.69
C GLU A 32 2.68 8.62 10.70
N THR A 33 2.39 9.89 11.02
CA THR A 33 1.03 10.44 10.98
C THR A 33 0.45 10.37 9.57
N ALA A 34 1.22 10.76 8.54
CA ALA A 34 0.76 10.69 7.15
C ALA A 34 0.49 9.25 6.71
N VAL A 35 1.34 8.29 7.10
CA VAL A 35 1.11 6.86 6.83
C VAL A 35 -0.15 6.35 7.51
N ARG A 36 -0.35 6.67 8.80
CA ARG A 36 -1.57 6.30 9.54
C ARG A 36 -2.82 6.92 8.93
N THR A 37 -2.76 8.18 8.50
CA THR A 37 -3.88 8.86 7.82
C THR A 37 -4.20 8.18 6.48
N ALA A 38 -3.19 7.82 5.70
CA ALA A 38 -3.37 7.11 4.44
C ALA A 38 -3.95 5.70 4.64
N LEU A 39 -3.49 4.96 5.64
CA LEU A 39 -4.07 3.66 6.00
C LEU A 39 -5.52 3.80 6.50
N ALA A 40 -5.80 4.83 7.29
CA ALA A 40 -7.14 5.11 7.80
C ALA A 40 -8.14 5.44 6.67
N SER A 41 -7.72 6.11 5.60
CA SER A 41 -8.59 6.36 4.43
C SER A 41 -8.93 5.06 3.67
N PHE A 42 -8.15 4.00 3.86
CA PHE A 42 -8.38 2.64 3.36
C PHE A 42 -8.94 1.68 4.42
N LEU A 43 -9.54 2.23 5.47
CA LEU A 43 -10.24 1.49 6.55
C LEU A 43 -9.33 0.67 7.48
N PHE A 44 -8.03 0.94 7.53
CA PHE A 44 -7.13 0.39 8.56
C PHE A 44 -7.07 1.36 9.74
N LYS A 45 -7.72 1.01 10.86
CA LYS A 45 -7.87 1.88 12.03
C LYS A 45 -7.32 1.22 13.29
N GLY A 46 -6.93 2.03 14.28
CA GLY A 46 -6.46 1.53 15.57
C GLY A 46 -5.32 0.52 15.38
N ASP A 47 -5.52 -0.69 15.91
CA ASP A 47 -4.52 -1.75 15.88
C ASP A 47 -4.39 -2.48 14.54
N ASP A 48 -5.31 -2.25 13.59
CA ASP A 48 -5.27 -2.90 12.27
C ASP A 48 -4.00 -2.53 11.49
N VAL A 49 -3.44 -1.35 11.75
CA VAL A 49 -2.20 -0.89 11.10
C VAL A 49 -0.98 -1.71 11.52
N PHE A 50 -1.06 -2.39 12.66
CA PHE A 50 0.01 -3.24 13.21
C PHE A 50 -0.18 -4.72 12.88
N LYS A 51 -1.29 -5.12 12.27
CA LYS A 51 -1.48 -6.49 11.77
C LYS A 51 -0.47 -6.76 10.68
N LYS A 52 0.10 -7.96 10.68
CA LYS A 52 0.92 -8.44 9.57
C LYS A 52 0.07 -8.61 8.33
N ILE A 53 0.66 -8.38 7.16
CA ILE A 53 0.01 -8.62 5.87
C ILE A 53 -0.54 -10.05 5.79
N SER A 54 0.18 -11.03 6.33
CA SER A 54 -0.24 -12.43 6.42
C SER A 54 -1.53 -12.67 7.22
N GLU A 55 -1.86 -11.78 8.15
CA GLU A 55 -3.07 -11.86 8.98
C GLU A 55 -4.27 -11.16 8.34
N LEU A 56 -4.04 -10.38 7.27
CA LEU A 56 -5.09 -9.67 6.56
C LEU A 56 -5.89 -10.61 5.67
N SER A 57 -7.20 -10.41 5.62
CA SER A 57 -8.09 -11.01 4.62
C SER A 57 -7.71 -10.59 3.21
N GLY A 58 -8.14 -11.34 2.19
CA GLY A 58 -7.89 -10.98 0.79
C GLY A 58 -8.37 -9.58 0.41
N GLY A 59 -9.52 -9.14 0.95
CA GLY A 59 -10.05 -7.80 0.72
C GLY A 59 -9.25 -6.70 1.43
N GLU A 60 -8.69 -6.98 2.60
CA GLU A 60 -7.78 -6.06 3.29
C GLU A 60 -6.45 -5.94 2.53
N ARG A 61 -5.87 -7.06 2.09
CA ARG A 61 -4.67 -7.06 1.23
C ARG A 61 -4.89 -6.24 -0.04
N ALA A 62 -6.03 -6.42 -0.70
CA ALA A 62 -6.39 -5.62 -1.88
C ALA A 62 -6.43 -4.12 -1.59
N ARG A 63 -6.91 -3.70 -0.41
CA ARG A 63 -6.91 -2.28 -0.01
C ARG A 63 -5.51 -1.73 0.25
N VAL A 64 -4.61 -2.51 0.87
CA VAL A 64 -3.19 -2.10 1.03
C VAL A 64 -2.52 -1.95 -0.32
N ALA A 65 -2.71 -2.92 -1.23
CA ALA A 65 -2.15 -2.87 -2.58
C ALA A 65 -2.67 -1.66 -3.37
N LEU A 66 -3.97 -1.36 -3.26
CA LEU A 66 -4.57 -0.17 -3.88
C LEU A 66 -4.00 1.13 -3.28
N LEU A 67 -3.80 1.19 -1.96
CA LEU A 67 -3.15 2.33 -1.33
C LEU A 67 -1.73 2.56 -1.88
N LYS A 68 -0.92 1.51 -2.01
CA LYS A 68 0.42 1.60 -2.62
C LYS A 68 0.35 2.15 -4.05
N LEU A 69 -0.57 1.63 -4.86
CA LEU A 69 -0.77 2.12 -6.23
C LEU A 69 -1.15 3.61 -6.27
N MET A 70 -2.01 4.07 -5.35
CA MET A 70 -2.38 5.48 -5.24
C MET A 70 -1.20 6.36 -4.79
N LEU A 71 -0.38 5.88 -3.84
CA LEU A 71 0.78 6.59 -3.33
C LEU A 71 1.95 6.62 -4.31
N SER A 72 2.06 5.66 -5.23
CA SER A 72 3.10 5.63 -6.26
C SER A 72 2.93 6.74 -7.31
N GLY A 73 1.86 7.54 -7.24
CA GLY A 73 1.55 8.58 -8.21
C GLY A 73 1.19 8.02 -9.60
N ALA A 74 0.68 6.78 -9.65
CA ALA A 74 0.19 6.19 -10.88
C ALA A 74 -1.05 6.98 -11.36
N ASN A 75 -0.84 7.93 -12.27
CA ASN A 75 -1.91 8.71 -12.91
C ASN A 75 -2.69 7.89 -13.97
N PHE A 76 -2.35 6.61 -14.15
CA PHE A 76 -3.02 5.67 -15.03
C PHE A 76 -3.32 4.39 -14.25
N LEU A 77 -4.60 4.19 -13.92
CA LEU A 77 -5.16 2.88 -13.64
C LEU A 77 -5.53 2.28 -15.00
N LEU A 78 -4.62 1.50 -15.59
CA LEU A 78 -4.99 0.60 -16.67
C LEU A 78 -5.70 -0.59 -16.02
N LEU A 79 -6.99 -0.41 -15.75
CA LEU A 79 -7.91 -1.51 -15.49
C LEU A 79 -8.10 -2.19 -16.84
N ASP A 80 -7.26 -3.19 -17.12
CA ASP A 80 -7.51 -4.14 -18.18
C ASP A 80 -8.74 -4.95 -17.76
N GLU A 81 -9.93 -4.46 -18.12
CA GLU A 81 -11.07 -5.32 -18.36
C GLU A 81 -11.11 -5.62 -19.87
N PRO A 82 -11.41 -6.86 -20.27
CA PRO A 82 -11.39 -7.27 -21.67
C PRO A 82 -12.33 -6.48 -22.58
#